data_AF-A0A533YGS9-F1
#
_entry.id   AF-A0A533YGS9-F1
#
_cell.length_a   1.000
_cell.length_b   1.000
_cell.length_c   1.000
_cell.angle_alpha   90.00
_cell.angle_beta   90.00
_cell.angle_gamma   90.00
#
_symmetry.space_group_name_H-M   'P 1'
#
loop_
_entity.id
_entity.type
_entity.pdbx_description
1 polymer ?
#
loop_
_entity_poly.entity_id
_entity_poly.type
_entity_poly.pdbx_seq_one_letter_code
_entity_poly.pdbx_strand_id
1 'polypeptide(L)'
;IYKTTEEVLAGTAVADVKISRDARRDRARTPLVAESIIRYMTEDQKKDLLEELKTEMRNAAKDLEFERAAELRDEIDRLEKNGK
;
A
#
# COMPACT_ATOMS: atom_id res chain seq x y z
N ILE A 1 -7.57 18.13 39.41
CA ILE A 1 -6.39 17.69 38.62
C ILE A 1 -6.45 18.46 37.31
N TYR A 2 -5.65 19.53 37.19
CA TYR A 2 -5.57 20.32 35.96
C TYR A 2 -4.38 19.79 35.17
N LYS A 3 -4.65 19.15 34.03
CA LYS A 3 -3.57 18.80 33.10
C LYS A 3 -3.02 20.08 32.49
N THR A 4 -1.70 20.22 32.45
CA THR A 4 -1.06 21.40 31.85
C THR A 4 -1.19 21.34 30.33
N THR A 5 -1.14 22.50 29.68
CA THR A 5 -1.21 22.61 28.21
C THR A 5 -0.14 21.77 27.51
N GLU A 6 1.02 21.60 28.14
CA GLU A 6 2.10 20.70 27.70
C GLU A 6 1.70 19.22 27.70
N GLU A 7 0.97 18.73 28.71
CA GLU A 7 0.50 17.33 28.74
C GLU A 7 -0.52 17.06 27.63
N VAL A 8 -1.35 18.06 27.29
CA VAL A 8 -2.31 17.95 26.20
C VAL A 8 -1.58 17.93 24.84
N LEU A 9 -0.59 18.79 24.65
CA LEU A 9 0.25 18.81 23.45
C LEU A 9 1.07 17.52 23.28
N ALA A 10 1.64 16.99 24.37
CA ALA A 10 2.37 15.73 24.38
C ALA A 10 1.47 14.54 24.04
N GLY A 11 0.23 14.53 24.54
CA GLY A 11 -0.77 13.50 24.21
C GLY A 11 -1.16 13.48 22.73
N THR A 12 -1.34 14.65 22.12
CA THR A 12 -1.67 14.79 20.69
C THR A 12 -0.51 14.34 19.79
N ALA A 13 0.72 14.70 20.14
CA ALA A 13 1.91 14.29 19.38
C ALA A 13 2.09 12.75 19.33
N VAL A 14 1.77 12.05 20.43
CA VAL A 14 1.85 10.57 20.49
C VAL A 14 0.72 9.91 19.69
N ALA A 15 -0.45 10.54 19.59
CA ALA A 15 -1.56 10.04 18.78
C ALA A 15 -1.24 10.08 17.27
N ASP A 16 -0.65 11.17 16.77
CA ASP A 16 -0.28 11.32 15.36
C ASP A 16 0.80 10.32 14.91
N VAL A 17 1.78 10.03 15.77
CA VAL A 17 2.83 9.03 15.48
C VAL A 17 2.26 7.61 15.45
N LYS A 18 1.24 7.32 16.26
CA LYS A 18 0.58 6.01 16.26
C LYS A 18 -0.28 5.81 15.02
N ILE A 19 -1.05 6.82 14.60
CA ILE A 19 -1.85 6.80 13.37
C ILE A 19 -0.97 6.56 12.14
N SER A 20 0.19 7.24 12.06
CA SER A 20 1.12 7.05 10.93
C SER A 20 1.81 5.69 10.93
N ARG A 21 2.12 5.09 12.09
CA ARG A 21 2.62 3.70 12.16
C ARG A 21 1.56 2.66 11.83
N ASP A 22 0.34 2.83 12.33
CA ASP A 22 -0.77 1.91 12.04
C ASP A 22 -1.15 1.98 10.56
N ALA A 23 -1.18 3.17 9.94
CA ALA A 23 -1.39 3.32 8.50
C ALA A 23 -0.30 2.66 7.63
N ARG A 24 0.95 2.63 8.09
CA ARG A 24 2.04 1.88 7.42
C ARG A 24 1.88 0.37 7.62
N ARG A 25 1.39 -0.07 8.79
CA ARG A 25 1.21 -1.48 9.14
C ARG A 25 0.00 -2.10 8.44
N ASP A 26 -1.06 -1.32 8.18
CA ASP A 26 -2.24 -1.75 7.44
C ASP A 26 -1.96 -1.92 5.95
N ARG A 27 -1.09 -1.08 5.35
CA ARG A 27 -0.60 -1.30 3.96
C ARG A 27 0.19 -2.60 3.79
N ALA A 28 0.90 -3.03 4.84
CA ALA A 28 1.68 -4.27 4.82
C ALA A 28 0.84 -5.55 5.01
N ARG A 29 -0.47 -5.43 5.29
CA ARG A 29 -1.34 -6.56 5.67
C ARG A 29 -2.40 -6.94 4.63
N THR A 30 -2.24 -6.54 3.37
CA THR A 30 -3.19 -6.88 2.31
C THR A 30 -2.82 -8.04 1.34
N PRO A 31 -2.04 -9.09 1.69
CA PRO A 31 -1.79 -10.16 0.72
C PRO A 31 -2.83 -11.29 0.71
N LEU A 32 -3.64 -11.50 1.76
CA LEU A 32 -4.47 -12.72 1.86
C LEU A 32 -5.81 -12.70 1.09
N VAL A 33 -6.33 -11.53 0.72
CA VAL A 33 -7.64 -11.41 0.03
C VAL A 33 -7.47 -11.21 -1.49
N ALA A 34 -6.28 -10.80 -1.94
CA ALA A 34 -6.02 -10.50 -3.35
C ALA A 34 -6.13 -11.75 -4.24
N GLU A 35 -5.61 -12.90 -3.79
CA GLU A 35 -5.56 -14.12 -4.61
C GLU A 35 -6.94 -14.68 -5.00
N SER A 36 -7.95 -14.55 -4.13
CA SER A 36 -9.30 -15.03 -4.45
C SER A 36 -9.99 -14.17 -5.50
N ILE A 37 -9.75 -12.87 -5.49
CA ILE A 37 -10.40 -11.92 -6.41
C ILE A 37 -9.87 -12.12 -7.82
N ILE A 38 -8.55 -12.25 -7.97
CA ILE A 38 -7.87 -12.42 -9.28
C ILE A 38 -8.38 -13.64 -10.04
N ARG A 39 -8.73 -14.74 -9.34
CA ARG A 39 -9.28 -15.95 -9.97
C ARG A 39 -10.64 -15.75 -10.63
N TYR A 40 -11.43 -14.78 -10.18
CA TYR A 40 -12.76 -14.49 -10.71
C TYR A 40 -12.81 -13.23 -11.59
N MET A 41 -11.69 -12.53 -11.77
CA MET A 41 -11.59 -11.39 -12.67
C MET A 41 -11.62 -11.83 -14.13
N THR A 42 -12.31 -11.06 -14.98
CA THR A 42 -12.20 -11.23 -16.44
C THR A 42 -10.82 -10.81 -16.93
N GLU A 43 -10.44 -11.27 -18.13
CA GLU A 43 -9.16 -10.89 -18.73
C GLU A 43 -9.02 -9.37 -18.92
N ASP A 44 -10.11 -8.66 -19.18
CA ASP A 44 -10.10 -7.20 -19.29
C ASP A 44 -9.88 -6.53 -17.93
N GLN A 45 -10.54 -7.03 -16.87
CA GLN A 45 -10.32 -6.52 -15.51
C GLN A 45 -8.89 -6.77 -15.02
N LYS A 46 -8.28 -7.90 -15.39
CA LYS A 46 -6.86 -8.19 -15.08
C LYS A 46 -5.92 -7.22 -15.80
N LYS A 47 -6.21 -6.89 -17.06
CA LYS A 47 -5.43 -5.89 -17.82
C LYS A 47 -5.55 -4.51 -17.19
N ASP A 48 -6.75 -4.10 -16.80
CA ASP A 48 -6.98 -2.81 -16.14
C ASP A 48 -6.19 -2.71 -14.82
N LEU A 49 -6.24 -3.76 -14.00
CA LEU A 49 -5.46 -3.84 -12.77
C LEU A 49 -3.94 -3.77 -13.04
N LEU A 50 -3.45 -4.48 -14.05
CA LEU A 50 -2.03 -4.43 -14.43
C LEU A 50 -1.61 -3.04 -14.89
N GLU A 51 -2.44 -2.31 -15.62
CA GLU A 51 -2.14 -0.94 -16.04
C GLU A 51 -2.16 0.05 -14.87
N GLU A 52 -3.04 -0.15 -13.89
CA GLU A 52 -3.05 0.62 -12.64
C GLU A 52 -1.74 0.41 -11.86
N LEU A 53 -1.34 -0.84 -11.64
CA LEU A 53 -0.09 -1.17 -10.94
C LEU A 53 1.15 -0.63 -11.68
N LYS A 54 1.17 -0.70 -13.02
CA LYS A 54 2.25 -0.11 -13.84
C LYS A 54 2.30 1.41 -13.69
N THR A 55 1.14 2.05 -13.58
CA THR A 55 1.06 3.50 -13.37
C THR A 55 1.57 3.87 -11.98
N GLU A 56 1.16 3.15 -10.94
CA GLU A 56 1.66 3.35 -9.58
C GLU A 56 3.17 3.13 -9.48
N MET A 57 3.70 2.09 -10.12
CA MET A 57 5.14 1.81 -10.16
C MET A 57 5.92 2.97 -10.79
N ARG A 58 5.43 3.52 -11.91
CA ARG A 58 6.06 4.68 -12.58
C ARG A 58 6.01 5.93 -11.71
N ASN A 59 4.92 6.15 -10.98
CA ASN A 59 4.80 7.28 -10.07
C ASN A 59 5.77 7.13 -8.88
N ALA A 60 5.83 5.95 -8.26
CA ALA A 60 6.81 5.64 -7.22
C ALA A 60 8.25 5.86 -7.71
N ALA A 61 8.57 5.44 -8.95
CA ALA A 61 9.88 5.68 -9.54
C ALA A 61 10.17 7.18 -9.78
N LYS A 62 9.17 7.97 -10.19
CA LYS A 62 9.30 9.43 -10.33
C LYS A 62 9.52 10.13 -9.00
N ASP A 63 8.87 9.64 -7.94
CA ASP A 63 8.97 10.16 -6.58
C ASP A 63 10.23 9.66 -5.84
N LEU A 64 11.12 8.93 -6.54
CA LEU A 64 12.34 8.32 -6.00
C LEU A 64 12.10 7.24 -4.94
N GLU A 65 10.86 6.71 -4.85
CA GLU A 65 10.48 5.58 -4.01
C GLU A 65 10.85 4.24 -4.68
N PHE A 66 12.16 3.98 -4.85
CA PHE A 66 12.63 2.81 -5.60
C PHE A 66 12.30 1.47 -4.95
N GLU A 67 12.27 1.41 -3.61
CA GLU A 67 11.87 0.19 -2.88
C GLU A 67 10.43 -0.20 -3.24
N ARG A 68 9.51 0.77 -3.23
CA ARG A 68 8.12 0.56 -3.62
C ARG A 68 7.96 0.24 -5.09
N ALA A 69 8.72 0.89 -5.97
CA ALA A 69 8.72 0.57 -7.39
C ALA A 69 9.19 -0.88 -7.65
N ALA A 70 10.16 -1.37 -6.89
CA ALA A 70 10.64 -2.75 -6.98
C ALA A 70 9.58 -3.74 -6.49
N GLU A 71 8.90 -3.46 -5.39
CA GLU A 71 7.79 -4.28 -4.89
C GLU A 71 6.64 -4.38 -5.92
N LEU A 72 6.26 -3.25 -6.51
CA LEU A 72 5.21 -3.20 -7.53
C LEU A 72 5.61 -3.95 -8.80
N ARG A 73 6.87 -3.90 -9.21
CA ARG A 73 7.40 -4.69 -10.33
C ARG A 73 7.24 -6.19 -10.08
N ASP A 74 7.67 -6.66 -8.91
CA ASP A 74 7.63 -8.08 -8.57
C ASP A 74 6.18 -8.59 -8.44
N GLU A 75 5.27 -7.73 -7.98
CA GLU A 75 3.82 -7.98 -7.96
C GLU A 75 3.23 -8.12 -9.37
N ILE A 76 3.56 -7.19 -10.28
CA ILE A 76 3.15 -7.24 -11.70
C ILE A 76 3.61 -8.55 -12.35
N ASP A 77 4.88 -8.91 -12.18
CA ASP A 77 5.45 -10.15 -12.73
C ASP A 77 4.74 -11.40 -12.18
N ARG A 78 4.33 -11.39 -10.90
CA ARG A 78 3.58 -12.48 -10.29
C ARG A 78 2.18 -12.61 -10.92
N LEU A 79 1.50 -11.50 -11.12
CA LEU A 79 0.16 -11.47 -11.72
C LEU A 79 0.18 -11.92 -13.19
N GLU A 80 1.17 -11.49 -13.97
CA GLU A 80 1.32 -11.90 -15.37
C GLU A 80 1.66 -13.39 -15.50
N LYS A 81 2.45 -13.96 -14.59
CA LYS A 81 2.79 -15.40 -14.59
C LYS A 81 1.62 -16.29 -14.16
N ASN A 82 0.81 -15.84 -13.21
CA ASN A 82 -0.35 -16.59 -12.72
C ASN A 82 -1.54 -16.54 -13.69
N GLY A 83 -1.49 -15.68 -14.72
CA GLY A 83 -2.51 -15.61 -15.78
C GLY A 83 -2.28 -16.55 -16.97
N LYS A 84 -1.22 -17.37 -16.96
CA LYS A 84 -0.93 -18.37 -18.01
C LYS A 84 -1.40 -19.77 -17.65
#